data_AF-A0A937VA29-F1
#
_entry.id   AF-A0A937VA29-F1
#
_cell.length_a   1.000
_cell.length_b   1.000
_cell.length_c   1.000
_cell.angle_alpha   90.00
_cell.angle_beta   90.00
_cell.angle_gamma   90.00
#
_symmetry.space_group_name_H-M   'P 1'
#
loop_
_entity.id
_entity.type
_entity.pdbx_description
1 polymer ?
#
loop_
_entity_poly.entity_id
_entity_poly.type
_entity_poly.pdbx_seq_one_letter_code
_entity_poly.pdbx_strand_id
1 'polypeptide(L)'
;MSRTAESIPAGSEGVLFLPWFNGSASPHEDAALRGGFLNLSYKTSRAHLTRAVLEGVAYNSRWLMRAAQDFVGRKFPSLRLAGGGALSDTWAQIMADVLNLPIHQQADPRNGNVLGIAFLAFLRLGRIRLDDIPGMVRIAKVFHPRPENRAVYDRLFAQFMACQRKLTPVFHALNRD
;
A
#
# COMPACT_ATOMS: atom_id res chain seq x y z
N MET A 1 -4.83 -4.53 15.59
CA MET A 1 -3.77 -3.78 14.88
C MET A 1 -4.20 -2.37 14.55
N SER A 2 -5.28 -2.16 13.78
CA SER A 2 -5.68 -0.82 13.29
C SER A 2 -5.92 0.23 14.38
N ARG A 3 -6.71 -0.09 15.43
CA ARG A 3 -6.94 0.83 16.58
C ARG A 3 -5.66 1.27 17.29
N THR A 4 -4.63 0.43 17.32
CA THR A 4 -3.34 0.76 17.96
C THR A 4 -2.49 1.65 17.07
N ALA A 5 -2.66 1.60 15.75
CA ALA A 5 -1.95 2.48 14.83
C ALA A 5 -2.54 3.90 14.83
N GLU A 6 -3.86 4.04 15.05
CA GLU A 6 -4.55 5.35 15.08
C GLU A 6 -4.05 6.29 16.18
N SER A 7 -3.55 5.75 17.29
CA SER A 7 -3.09 6.55 18.42
C SER A 7 -1.73 7.22 18.21
N ILE A 8 -0.95 6.77 17.22
CA ILE A 8 0.34 7.36 16.85
C ILE A 8 0.07 8.39 15.76
N PRO A 9 0.77 9.54 15.66
CA PRO A 9 0.60 10.50 14.56
C PRO A 9 1.17 10.01 13.23
N ALA A 10 0.86 10.73 12.13
CA ALA A 10 1.36 10.43 10.80
C ALA A 10 2.89 10.39 10.74
N GLY A 11 3.40 9.34 10.11
CA GLY A 11 4.83 9.11 9.97
C GLY A 11 5.47 8.32 11.10
N SER A 12 4.68 7.76 12.02
CA SER A 12 5.14 6.84 13.07
C SER A 12 6.30 7.40 13.91
N GLU A 13 6.30 8.72 14.13
CA GLU A 13 7.39 9.47 14.79
C GLU A 13 8.79 9.20 14.21
N GLY A 14 8.85 8.90 12.90
CA GLY A 14 10.10 8.65 12.18
C GLY A 14 10.56 7.20 12.17
N VAL A 15 9.80 6.26 12.75
CA VAL A 15 10.06 4.82 12.59
C VAL A 15 9.70 4.41 11.16
N LEU A 16 10.64 3.82 10.44
CA LEU A 16 10.42 3.32 9.08
C LEU A 16 10.39 1.79 9.08
N PHE A 17 9.55 1.23 8.21
CA PHE A 17 9.47 -0.20 7.97
C PHE A 17 9.71 -0.49 6.50
N LEU A 18 10.66 -1.39 6.22
CA LEU A 18 10.95 -1.94 4.90
C LEU A 18 10.20 -3.27 4.75
N PRO A 19 9.34 -3.46 3.72
CA PRO A 19 8.44 -4.61 3.65
C PRO A 19 8.97 -5.81 2.83
N TRP A 20 10.22 -5.80 2.38
CA TRP A 20 10.75 -6.78 1.41
C TRP A 20 11.22 -8.10 2.06
N PHE A 21 10.38 -8.78 2.85
CA PHE A 21 10.79 -10.02 3.54
C PHE A 21 11.28 -11.12 2.59
N ASN A 22 10.75 -11.18 1.38
CA ASN A 22 11.11 -12.15 0.35
C ASN A 22 11.66 -11.46 -0.92
N GLY A 23 12.43 -10.39 -0.74
CA GLY A 23 12.87 -9.55 -1.85
C GLY A 23 11.75 -8.67 -2.42
N SER A 24 12.06 -8.02 -3.53
CA SER A 24 11.12 -7.23 -4.32
C SER A 24 11.02 -7.83 -5.72
N ALA A 25 9.81 -8.06 -6.22
CA ALA A 25 9.58 -8.42 -7.62
C ALA A 25 9.26 -7.19 -8.49
N SER A 26 8.92 -6.05 -7.88
CA SER A 26 8.47 -4.86 -8.60
C SER A 26 8.69 -3.59 -7.77
N PRO A 27 9.01 -2.45 -8.40
CA PRO A 27 9.12 -2.23 -9.85
C PRO A 27 10.40 -2.78 -10.49
N HIS A 28 11.42 -3.12 -9.68
CA HIS A 28 12.58 -3.87 -10.12
C HIS A 28 12.71 -5.13 -9.29
N GLU A 29 13.07 -6.21 -9.96
CA GLU A 29 13.37 -7.48 -9.30
C GLU A 29 14.71 -7.38 -8.56
N ASP A 30 14.68 -7.65 -7.27
CA ASP A 30 15.84 -7.79 -6.41
C ASP A 30 15.49 -8.77 -5.28
N ALA A 31 15.91 -10.03 -5.46
CA ALA A 31 15.65 -11.11 -4.52
C ALA A 31 16.45 -10.97 -3.22
N ALA A 32 17.49 -10.12 -3.20
CA ALA A 32 18.35 -9.95 -2.04
C ALA A 32 17.77 -8.95 -1.02
N LEU A 33 16.84 -8.06 -1.41
CA LEU A 33 16.23 -7.12 -0.46
C LEU A 33 15.60 -7.85 0.73
N ARG A 34 15.71 -7.25 1.93
CA ARG A 34 15.11 -7.76 3.16
C ARG A 34 14.28 -6.70 3.87
N GLY A 35 13.32 -7.18 4.65
CA GLY A 35 12.49 -6.34 5.51
C GLY A 35 13.19 -5.96 6.82
N GLY A 36 12.72 -4.90 7.45
CA GLY A 36 13.28 -4.45 8.73
C GLY A 36 12.71 -3.13 9.21
N PHE A 37 12.86 -2.89 10.52
CA PHE A 37 12.57 -1.59 11.12
C PHE A 37 13.84 -0.75 11.18
N LEU A 38 13.69 0.55 10.92
CA LEU A 38 14.75 1.53 11.03
C LEU A 38 14.35 2.63 12.01
N ASN A 39 15.37 3.27 12.61
CA ASN A 39 15.21 4.43 13.51
C ASN A 39 14.38 4.11 14.77
N LEU A 40 14.66 2.97 15.41
CA LEU A 40 14.08 2.61 16.70
C LEU A 40 14.77 3.38 17.84
N SER A 41 14.00 3.76 18.87
CA SER A 41 14.51 4.40 20.09
C SER A 41 13.77 3.89 21.33
N TYR A 42 14.20 4.31 22.52
CA TYR A 42 13.49 3.98 23.77
C TYR A 42 12.03 4.49 23.84
N LYS A 43 11.65 5.44 22.97
CA LYS A 43 10.27 5.92 22.86
C LYS A 43 9.40 5.03 21.96
N THR A 44 10.02 4.14 21.18
CA THR A 44 9.31 3.32 20.21
C THR A 44 8.48 2.24 20.90
N SER A 45 7.15 2.40 20.82
CA SER A 45 6.19 1.43 21.34
C SER A 45 5.68 0.48 20.25
N ARG A 46 4.98 -0.58 20.65
CA ARG A 46 4.28 -1.50 19.72
C ARG A 46 3.31 -0.77 18.78
N ALA A 47 2.72 0.34 19.24
CA ALA A 47 1.84 1.17 18.44
C ALA A 47 2.58 1.82 17.26
N HIS A 48 3.80 2.34 17.51
CA HIS A 48 4.67 2.89 16.47
C HIS A 48 5.04 1.83 15.44
N LEU A 49 5.46 0.64 15.89
CA LEU A 49 5.79 -0.46 14.98
C LEU A 49 4.59 -0.86 14.12
N THR A 50 3.39 -0.91 14.72
CA THR A 50 2.16 -1.26 13.99
C THR A 50 1.84 -0.22 12.93
N ARG A 51 1.91 1.08 13.26
CA ARG A 51 1.68 2.15 12.28
C ARG A 51 2.77 2.15 11.20
N ALA A 52 4.02 1.97 11.57
CA ALA A 52 5.15 1.93 10.64
C ALA A 52 5.01 0.81 9.62
N VAL A 53 4.49 -0.37 10.01
CA VAL A 53 4.20 -1.45 9.06
C VAL A 53 3.16 -1.02 8.02
N LEU A 54 2.04 -0.44 8.48
CA LEU A 54 0.98 0.02 7.58
C LEU A 54 1.47 1.10 6.61
N GLU A 55 2.26 2.05 7.11
CA GLU A 55 2.87 3.12 6.32
C GLU A 55 3.96 2.60 5.38
N GLY A 56 4.80 1.66 5.84
CA GLY A 56 5.86 1.03 5.05
C GLY A 56 5.33 0.30 3.82
N VAL A 57 4.23 -0.45 3.98
CA VAL A 57 3.54 -1.08 2.85
C VAL A 57 2.96 -0.01 1.92
N ALA A 58 2.37 1.07 2.46
CA ALA A 58 1.86 2.17 1.65
C ALA A 58 2.96 2.91 0.88
N TYR A 59 4.15 3.11 1.46
CA TYR A 59 5.31 3.67 0.77
C TYR A 59 5.76 2.77 -0.38
N ASN A 60 5.82 1.46 -0.15
CA ASN A 60 6.13 0.50 -1.22
C ASN A 60 5.08 0.54 -2.34
N SER A 61 3.79 0.63 -2.01
CA SER A 61 2.72 0.84 -3.00
C SER A 61 2.88 2.16 -3.75
N ARG A 62 3.31 3.24 -3.08
CA ARG A 62 3.59 4.54 -3.73
C ARG A 62 4.77 4.44 -4.69
N TRP A 63 5.81 3.70 -4.33
CA TRP A 63 6.94 3.43 -5.21
C TRP A 63 6.50 2.67 -6.46
N LEU A 64 5.75 1.57 -6.29
CA LEU A 64 5.19 0.79 -7.40
C LEU A 64 4.22 1.61 -8.26
N MET A 65 3.37 2.43 -7.66
CA MET A 65 2.39 3.26 -8.37
C MET A 65 3.07 4.23 -9.33
N ARG A 66 4.21 4.83 -8.94
CA ARG A 66 4.95 5.73 -9.83
C ARG A 66 5.40 4.99 -11.09
N ALA A 67 6.04 3.83 -10.94
CA ALA A 67 6.47 3.01 -12.06
C ALA A 67 5.28 2.57 -12.94
N ALA A 68 4.16 2.19 -12.33
CA ALA A 68 2.95 1.81 -13.08
C ALA A 68 2.35 2.99 -13.86
N GLN A 69 2.33 4.19 -13.29
CA GLN A 69 1.85 5.40 -13.97
C GLN A 69 2.75 5.78 -15.14
N ASP A 70 4.07 5.65 -14.95
CA ASP A 70 5.06 5.94 -15.99
C ASP A 70 4.93 4.93 -17.14
N PHE A 71 4.75 3.64 -16.84
CA PHE A 71 4.52 2.59 -17.84
C PHE A 71 3.24 2.82 -18.66
N VAL A 72 2.12 3.20 -18.02
CA VAL A 72 0.85 3.43 -18.71
C VAL A 72 0.77 4.84 -19.33
N GLY A 73 1.68 5.75 -18.97
CA GLY A 73 1.70 7.14 -19.47
C GLY A 73 0.57 8.02 -18.93
N ARG A 74 -0.08 7.66 -17.81
CA ARG A 74 -1.17 8.45 -17.21
C ARG A 74 -1.23 8.35 -15.70
N LYS A 75 -1.76 9.40 -15.07
CA LYS A 75 -2.08 9.39 -13.64
C LYS A 75 -3.35 8.58 -13.36
N PHE A 76 -3.41 8.01 -12.17
CA PHE A 76 -4.58 7.27 -11.70
C PHE A 76 -5.46 8.22 -10.90
N PRO A 77 -6.76 8.35 -11.24
CA PRO A 77 -7.65 9.25 -10.53
C PRO A 77 -8.05 8.73 -9.14
N SER A 78 -7.96 7.41 -8.94
CA SER A 78 -8.29 6.71 -7.70
C SER A 78 -7.73 5.29 -7.75
N LEU A 79 -7.63 4.61 -6.60
CA LEU A 79 -7.34 3.18 -6.52
C LEU A 79 -8.42 2.46 -5.72
N ARG A 80 -8.66 1.18 -6.04
CA ARG A 80 -9.57 0.32 -5.28
C ARG A 80 -8.78 -0.54 -4.30
N LEU A 81 -9.21 -0.55 -3.03
CA LEU A 81 -8.62 -1.38 -2.00
C LEU A 81 -9.48 -2.63 -1.81
N ALA A 82 -8.85 -3.78 -1.99
CA ALA A 82 -9.45 -5.11 -1.89
C ALA A 82 -8.61 -6.02 -0.97
N GLY A 83 -9.11 -7.22 -0.69
CA GLY A 83 -8.47 -8.21 0.18
C GLY A 83 -8.62 -7.91 1.66
N GLY A 84 -7.95 -8.69 2.51
CA GLY A 84 -8.10 -8.62 3.96
C GLY A 84 -7.75 -7.26 4.57
N GLY A 85 -6.78 -6.54 3.99
CA GLY A 85 -6.42 -5.21 4.51
C GLY A 85 -7.47 -4.14 4.22
N ALA A 86 -8.31 -4.32 3.20
CA ALA A 86 -9.42 -3.40 2.94
C ALA A 86 -10.51 -3.45 4.02
N LEU A 87 -10.47 -4.40 4.96
CA LEU A 87 -11.33 -4.40 6.15
C LEU A 87 -10.96 -3.31 7.16
N SER A 88 -9.82 -2.64 6.98
CA SER A 88 -9.27 -1.65 7.92
C SER A 88 -9.42 -0.24 7.37
N ASP A 89 -10.38 0.51 7.90
CA ASP A 89 -10.58 1.94 7.59
C ASP A 89 -9.32 2.78 7.85
N THR A 90 -8.62 2.51 8.95
CA THR A 90 -7.35 3.14 9.28
C THR A 90 -6.34 2.96 8.15
N TRP A 91 -6.25 1.75 7.58
CA TRP A 91 -5.26 1.47 6.54
C TRP A 91 -5.68 2.08 5.21
N ALA A 92 -6.98 2.06 4.89
CA ALA A 92 -7.51 2.75 3.72
C ALA A 92 -7.20 4.26 3.77
N GLN A 93 -7.33 4.89 4.94
CA GLN A 93 -6.92 6.29 5.13
C GLN A 93 -5.40 6.49 4.98
N ILE A 94 -4.57 5.64 5.60
CA ILE A 94 -3.11 5.71 5.46
C ILE A 94 -2.70 5.58 3.99
N MET A 95 -3.31 4.66 3.26
CA MET A 95 -3.07 4.48 1.83
C MET A 95 -3.43 5.75 1.06
N ALA A 96 -4.59 6.35 1.32
CA ALA A 96 -5.01 7.59 0.68
C ALA A 96 -4.03 8.75 0.94
N ASP A 97 -3.61 8.92 2.20
CA ASP A 97 -2.68 9.99 2.59
C ASP A 97 -1.29 9.80 1.98
N VAL A 98 -0.75 8.57 2.01
CA VAL A 98 0.59 8.26 1.49
C VAL A 98 0.63 8.34 -0.05
N LEU A 99 -0.35 7.74 -0.72
CA LEU A 99 -0.44 7.72 -2.19
C LEU A 99 -0.90 9.06 -2.76
N ASN A 100 -1.62 9.85 -1.95
CA ASN A 100 -2.20 11.15 -2.30
C ASN A 100 -3.15 11.07 -3.49
N LEU A 101 -4.08 10.11 -3.40
CA LEU A 101 -5.23 9.96 -4.28
C LEU A 101 -6.36 9.24 -3.53
N PRO A 102 -7.62 9.37 -3.99
CA PRO A 102 -8.77 8.71 -3.37
C PRO A 102 -8.66 7.18 -3.39
N ILE A 103 -8.91 6.55 -2.22
CA ILE A 103 -8.97 5.10 -2.07
C ILE A 103 -10.43 4.66 -1.93
N HIS A 104 -10.87 3.80 -2.84
CA HIS A 104 -12.21 3.24 -2.88
C HIS A 104 -12.18 1.86 -2.20
N GLN A 105 -12.70 1.78 -0.99
CA GLN A 105 -12.82 0.53 -0.25
C GLN A 105 -14.02 -0.27 -0.79
N GLN A 106 -13.78 -1.50 -1.24
CA GLN A 106 -14.86 -2.35 -1.76
C GLN A 106 -15.82 -2.79 -0.64
N ALA A 107 -17.10 -2.92 -0.96
CA ALA A 107 -18.12 -3.38 0.01
C ALA A 107 -17.92 -4.84 0.42
N ASP A 108 -17.43 -5.68 -0.50
CA ASP A 108 -17.05 -7.05 -0.23
C ASP A 108 -15.59 -7.30 -0.66
N PRO A 109 -14.62 -6.85 0.16
CA PRO A 109 -13.23 -6.86 -0.25
C PRO A 109 -12.60 -8.26 -0.26
N ARG A 110 -13.19 -9.25 0.43
CA ARG A 110 -12.62 -10.61 0.50
C ARG A 110 -12.98 -11.45 -0.72
N ASN A 111 -14.12 -11.16 -1.35
CA ASN A 111 -14.66 -11.99 -2.43
C ASN A 111 -14.36 -11.47 -3.83
N GLY A 112 -13.47 -10.49 -3.99
CA GLY A 112 -13.14 -9.88 -5.29
C GLY A 112 -12.76 -10.89 -6.38
N ASN A 113 -11.98 -11.93 -6.03
CA ASN A 113 -11.58 -12.97 -6.99
C ASN A 113 -12.77 -13.83 -7.43
N VAL A 114 -13.62 -14.24 -6.49
CA VAL A 114 -14.82 -15.05 -6.77
C VAL A 114 -15.81 -14.24 -7.62
N LEU A 115 -16.00 -12.96 -7.31
CA LEU A 115 -16.82 -12.04 -8.11
C LEU A 115 -16.28 -11.90 -9.53
N GLY A 116 -14.96 -11.77 -9.71
CA GLY A 116 -14.33 -11.70 -11.03
C GLY A 116 -14.62 -12.95 -11.89
N ILE A 117 -14.50 -14.15 -11.30
CA ILE A 117 -14.83 -15.41 -11.99
C ILE A 117 -16.33 -15.50 -12.31
N ALA A 118 -17.20 -15.09 -11.38
CA ALA A 118 -18.64 -15.06 -11.62
C ALA A 118 -19.01 -14.13 -12.78
N PHE A 119 -18.41 -12.94 -12.86
CA PHE A 119 -18.62 -12.03 -13.99
C PHE A 119 -18.15 -12.64 -15.30
N LEU A 120 -16.98 -13.31 -15.33
CA LEU A 120 -16.50 -13.98 -16.53
C LEU A 120 -17.46 -15.09 -17.00
N ALA A 121 -17.99 -15.89 -16.07
CA ALA A 121 -18.98 -16.92 -16.39
C ALA A 121 -20.28 -16.30 -16.95
N PHE A 122 -20.81 -15.26 -16.32
CA PHE A 122 -22.01 -14.58 -16.78
C PHE A 122 -21.85 -13.85 -18.12
N LEU A 123 -20.66 -13.28 -18.39
CA LEU A 123 -20.32 -12.76 -19.71
C LEU A 123 -20.39 -13.87 -20.76
N ARG A 124 -19.77 -15.04 -20.48
CA ARG A 124 -19.74 -16.15 -21.43
C ARG A 124 -21.13 -16.75 -21.69
N LEU A 125 -22.01 -16.71 -20.68
CA LEU A 125 -23.40 -17.16 -20.77
C LEU A 125 -24.34 -16.09 -21.35
N GLY A 126 -23.84 -14.91 -21.73
CA GLY A 126 -24.65 -13.82 -22.27
C GLY A 126 -25.64 -13.21 -21.27
N ARG A 127 -25.40 -13.37 -19.96
CA ARG A 127 -26.27 -12.88 -18.88
C ARG A 127 -25.98 -11.43 -18.49
N ILE A 128 -24.75 -10.98 -18.74
CA ILE A 128 -24.30 -9.60 -18.53
C ILE A 128 -23.40 -9.19 -19.70
N ARG A 129 -23.21 -7.88 -19.89
CA ARG A 129 -22.23 -7.29 -20.80
C ARG A 129 -21.06 -6.72 -20.01
N LEU A 130 -19.93 -6.48 -20.68
CA LEU A 130 -18.75 -5.91 -20.05
C LEU A 130 -19.05 -4.54 -19.41
N ASP A 131 -19.87 -3.73 -20.07
CA ASP A 131 -20.27 -2.39 -19.61
C ASP A 131 -21.18 -2.42 -18.37
N ASP A 132 -21.77 -3.56 -18.03
CA ASP A 132 -22.62 -3.68 -16.85
C ASP A 132 -21.78 -3.86 -15.56
N ILE A 133 -20.54 -4.37 -15.69
CA ILE A 133 -19.66 -4.72 -14.56
C ILE A 133 -19.34 -3.53 -13.64
N PRO A 134 -19.01 -2.31 -14.15
CA PRO A 134 -18.74 -1.17 -13.28
C PRO A 134 -19.87 -0.86 -12.29
N GLY A 135 -21.14 -1.08 -12.68
CA GLY A 135 -22.31 -0.88 -11.81
C GLY A 135 -22.55 -2.03 -10.81
N MET A 136 -21.94 -3.20 -11.03
CA MET A 136 -22.08 -4.36 -10.16
C MET A 136 -21.07 -4.37 -9.00
N VAL A 137 -19.96 -3.63 -9.12
CA VAL A 137 -18.92 -3.56 -8.08
C VAL A 137 -19.22 -2.41 -7.12
N ARG A 138 -19.74 -2.75 -5.93
CA ARG A 138 -20.10 -1.76 -4.91
C ARG A 138 -18.89 -1.25 -4.13
N ILE A 139 -18.83 0.07 -3.99
CA ILE A 139 -17.89 0.76 -3.10
C ILE A 139 -18.60 1.01 -1.77
N ALA A 140 -17.97 0.63 -0.66
CA ALA A 140 -18.49 0.85 0.69
C ALA A 140 -18.20 2.28 1.16
N LYS A 141 -16.96 2.72 0.97
CA LYS A 141 -16.45 4.00 1.47
C LYS A 141 -15.33 4.53 0.58
N VAL A 142 -15.22 5.85 0.51
CA VAL A 142 -14.13 6.55 -0.18
C VAL A 142 -13.32 7.31 0.85
N PHE A 143 -12.00 7.11 0.83
CA PHE A 143 -11.05 7.82 1.69
C PHE A 143 -10.28 8.82 0.84
N HIS A 144 -10.38 10.09 1.21
CA HIS A 144 -9.65 11.17 0.55
C HIS A 144 -8.35 11.48 1.30
N PRO A 145 -7.27 11.86 0.59
CA PRO A 145 -6.03 12.27 1.23
C PRO A 145 -6.24 13.47 2.14
N ARG A 146 -5.65 13.41 3.34
CA ARG A 146 -5.62 14.52 4.30
C ARG A 146 -4.48 15.48 4.01
N PRO A 147 -4.73 16.75 3.64
CA PRO A 147 -3.69 17.71 3.27
C PRO A 147 -2.64 17.92 4.38
N GLU A 148 -3.05 17.89 5.64
CA GLU A 148 -2.19 18.06 6.81
C GLU A 148 -1.10 16.99 6.92
N ASN A 149 -1.33 15.79 6.36
CA ASN A 149 -0.38 14.69 6.39
C ASN A 149 0.59 14.71 5.18
N ARG A 150 0.37 15.61 4.21
CA ARG A 150 1.09 15.57 2.94
C ARG A 150 2.60 15.77 3.12
N ALA A 151 2.99 16.81 3.84
CA ALA A 151 4.39 17.16 4.03
C ALA A 151 5.17 16.06 4.75
N VAL A 152 4.57 15.44 5.79
CA VAL A 152 5.22 14.36 6.53
C VAL A 152 5.42 13.12 5.68
N TYR A 153 4.41 12.72 4.89
CA TYR A 153 4.51 11.53 4.04
C TYR A 153 5.42 11.72 2.82
N ASP A 154 5.50 12.92 2.25
CA ASP A 154 6.46 13.22 1.18
C ASP A 154 7.90 13.14 1.68
N ARG A 155 8.17 13.73 2.85
CA ARG A 155 9.49 13.66 3.48
C ARG A 155 9.88 12.21 3.79
N LEU A 156 8.98 11.43 4.41
CA LEU A 156 9.28 10.06 4.80
C LEU A 156 9.37 9.10 3.61
N PHE A 157 8.59 9.30 2.56
CA PHE A 157 8.74 8.54 1.32
C PHE A 157 10.12 8.78 0.67
N ALA A 158 10.62 10.02 0.70
CA ALA A 158 11.98 10.31 0.23
C ALA A 158 13.05 9.56 1.05
N GLN A 159 12.87 9.46 2.37
CA GLN A 159 13.75 8.69 3.24
C GLN A 159 13.62 7.18 3.01
N PHE A 160 12.40 6.65 2.83
CA PHE A 160 12.16 5.25 2.46
C PHE A 160 12.95 4.86 1.21
N MET A 161 12.90 5.68 0.15
CA MET A 161 13.67 5.45 -1.07
C MET A 161 15.19 5.61 -0.88
N ALA A 162 15.62 6.53 -0.01
CA ALA A 162 17.04 6.68 0.33
C ALA A 162 17.56 5.46 1.10
N CYS A 163 16.80 4.95 2.06
CA CYS A 163 17.10 3.74 2.81
C CYS A 163 17.19 2.53 1.89
N GLN A 164 16.24 2.36 0.97
CA GLN A 164 16.28 1.30 -0.04
C GLN A 164 17.62 1.30 -0.77
N ARG A 165 18.01 2.43 -1.40
CA ARG A 165 19.26 2.53 -2.16
C ARG A 165 20.51 2.29 -1.32
N LYS A 166 20.55 2.84 -0.11
CA LYS A 166 21.72 2.75 0.77
C LYS A 166 21.88 1.36 1.40
N LEU A 167 20.78 0.65 1.64
CA LEU A 167 20.80 -0.67 2.25
C LEU A 167 20.89 -1.79 1.22
N THR A 168 20.62 -1.54 -0.07
CA THR A 168 20.81 -2.55 -1.14
C THR A 168 22.20 -3.22 -1.06
N PRO A 169 23.34 -2.50 -1.01
CA PRO A 169 24.65 -3.17 -0.92
C PRO A 169 24.81 -4.05 0.33
N VAL A 170 24.21 -3.63 1.45
CA VAL A 170 24.22 -4.39 2.71
C VAL A 170 23.41 -5.67 2.58
N PHE A 171 22.20 -5.59 2.02
CA PHE A 171 21.35 -6.75 1.78
C PHE A 171 22.01 -7.74 0.81
N HIS A 172 22.63 -7.24 -0.26
CA HIS A 172 23.38 -8.08 -1.18
C HIS A 172 24.56 -8.76 -0.47
N ALA A 173 25.34 -8.05 0.36
CA ALA A 173 26.45 -8.66 1.09
C ALA A 173 25.99 -9.73 2.10
N LEU A 174 24.86 -9.51 2.78
CA LEU A 174 24.33 -10.45 3.78
C LEU A 174 23.64 -11.69 3.18
N ASN A 175 23.17 -11.60 1.93
CA ASN A 175 22.46 -12.67 1.24
C ASN A 175 23.24 -13.21 0.02
N ARG A 176 24.56 -12.98 -0.03
CA ARG A 176 25.44 -13.74 -0.94
C ARG A 176 25.52 -15.17 -0.42
N ASP A 177 25.35 -16.12 -1.33
CA ASP A 177 25.62 -17.54 -1.10
C ASP A 177 27.10 -17.77 -0.71
#